data_AF-A0A401Q7L4-F1
#
_entry.id   AF-A0A401Q7L4-F1
#
_cell.length_a   1.000
_cell.length_b   1.000
_cell.length_c   1.000
_cell.angle_alpha   90.00
_cell.angle_beta   90.00
_cell.angle_gamma   90.00
#
_symmetry.space_group_name_H-M   'P 1'
#
loop_
_entity.id
_entity.type
_entity.pdbx_description
1 polymer ?
#
loop_
_entity_poly.entity_id
_entity_poly.type
_entity_poly.pdbx_seq_one_letter_code
_entity_poly.pdbx_strand_id
1 'polypeptide(L)'
;VVKIDYFSITYQQLEKLVADDVVSLMEELGAAVEEERSKMTQQMGETLFELYLSLKELKHFKQLIPLKDSKPLALTNFHDWFQMSINKWLQIVYEKSCERITKAVMVDQLAPVDTLSKHSSSAVDVVTCFTQIKSFWLQLAWPDPMGAFVFVTKITDDICNAAVMYSEMVRQKADDQKKITQQLCIALNNIEHVHTYTWNLPKELDWQGVEASLEQLCGQEGKQQVQRALGTQLQSIDAGMQRQSNYMINQLVEK
;
A
#
# COMPACT_ATOMS: atom_id res chain seq x y z
N VAL A 1 -25.72 -16.58 -44.71
CA VAL A 1 -24.61 -15.69 -44.31
C VAL A 1 -24.05 -16.23 -43.00
N VAL A 2 -22.80 -16.69 -43.00
CA VAL A 2 -22.13 -17.13 -41.76
C VAL A 2 -21.74 -15.86 -41.00
N LYS A 3 -22.31 -15.64 -39.81
CA LYS A 3 -21.90 -14.54 -38.93
C LYS A 3 -20.57 -14.95 -38.28
N ILE A 4 -19.46 -14.41 -38.78
CA ILE A 4 -18.14 -14.58 -38.17
C ILE A 4 -18.05 -13.58 -37.02
N ASP A 5 -17.73 -14.06 -35.82
CA ASP A 5 -17.46 -13.23 -34.66
C ASP A 5 -16.00 -12.77 -34.67
N TYR A 6 -15.74 -11.70 -35.44
CA TYR A 6 -14.40 -11.12 -35.57
C TYR A 6 -13.83 -10.66 -34.23
N PHE A 7 -14.66 -10.12 -33.33
CA PHE A 7 -14.20 -9.65 -32.04
C PHE A 7 -13.61 -10.80 -31.23
N SER A 8 -14.36 -11.89 -31.06
CA SER A 8 -13.90 -13.03 -30.26
C SER A 8 -12.62 -13.65 -30.81
N ILE A 9 -12.53 -13.79 -32.14
CA ILE A 9 -11.33 -14.35 -32.79
C ILE A 9 -10.12 -13.43 -32.58
N THR A 10 -10.26 -12.14 -32.87
CA THR A 10 -9.16 -11.17 -32.75
C THR A 10 -8.72 -11.03 -31.29
N TYR A 11 -9.66 -10.94 -30.35
CA TYR A 11 -9.35 -10.82 -28.94
C TYR A 11 -8.62 -12.07 -28.40
N GLN A 12 -9.08 -13.28 -28.74
CA GLN A 12 -8.42 -14.52 -28.32
C GLN A 12 -6.98 -14.64 -28.86
N GLN A 13 -6.73 -14.18 -30.08
CA GLN A 13 -5.37 -14.15 -30.64
C GLN A 13 -4.51 -13.08 -29.96
N LEU A 14 -5.05 -11.86 -29.78
CA LEU A 14 -4.33 -10.75 -29.18
C LEU A 14 -3.96 -11.04 -27.72
N GLU A 15 -4.91 -11.50 -26.92
CA GLU A 15 -4.67 -11.77 -25.50
C GLU A 15 -3.65 -12.89 -25.29
N LYS A 16 -3.62 -13.88 -26.21
CA LYS A 16 -2.59 -14.91 -26.20
C LYS A 16 -1.20 -14.36 -26.53
N LEU A 17 -1.07 -13.57 -27.60
CA LEU A 17 0.23 -12.97 -27.97
C LEU A 17 0.78 -12.10 -26.84
N VAL A 18 -0.08 -11.26 -26.26
CA VAL A 18 0.29 -10.41 -25.11
C VAL A 18 0.69 -11.26 -23.91
N ALA A 19 -0.02 -12.34 -23.61
CA ALA A 19 0.34 -13.25 -22.53
C ALA A 19 1.72 -13.88 -22.74
N ASP A 20 1.99 -14.40 -23.94
CA ASP A 20 3.26 -15.05 -24.29
C ASP A 20 4.45 -14.07 -24.12
N ASP A 21 4.30 -12.83 -24.62
CA ASP A 21 5.33 -11.78 -24.50
C ASP A 21 5.57 -11.36 -23.05
N VAL A 22 4.50 -11.14 -22.28
CA VAL A 22 4.61 -10.70 -20.88
C VAL A 22 5.20 -11.80 -20.01
N VAL A 23 4.83 -13.07 -20.21
CA VAL A 23 5.41 -14.19 -19.46
C VAL A 23 6.92 -14.25 -19.69
N SER A 24 7.37 -14.20 -20.94
CA SER A 24 8.80 -14.20 -21.28
C SER A 24 9.54 -13.04 -20.58
N LEU A 25 8.96 -11.83 -20.63
CA LEU A 25 9.55 -10.65 -19.99
C LEU A 25 9.63 -10.78 -18.47
N MET A 26 8.59 -11.34 -17.83
CA MET A 26 8.55 -11.51 -16.38
C MET A 26 9.49 -12.62 -15.89
N GLU A 27 9.70 -13.68 -16.69
CA GLU A 27 10.70 -14.72 -16.42
C GLU A 27 12.13 -14.17 -16.52
N GLU A 28 12.43 -13.39 -17.56
CA GLU A 28 13.74 -12.72 -17.72
C GLU A 28 14.02 -11.73 -16.58
N LEU A 29 13.01 -10.94 -16.20
CA LEU A 29 13.10 -10.03 -15.05
C LEU A 29 13.32 -10.80 -13.74
N GLY A 30 12.60 -11.91 -13.56
CA GLY A 30 12.76 -12.85 -12.45
C GLY A 30 14.22 -13.27 -12.28
N ALA A 31 14.80 -13.84 -13.33
CA ALA A 31 16.19 -14.30 -13.34
C ALA A 31 17.17 -13.15 -13.05
N ALA A 32 16.99 -11.98 -13.66
CA ALA A 32 17.89 -10.84 -13.47
C ALA A 32 17.86 -10.27 -12.03
N VAL A 33 16.70 -10.32 -11.37
CA VAL A 33 16.54 -9.86 -9.98
C VAL A 33 17.11 -10.88 -9.00
N GLU A 34 16.92 -12.18 -9.22
CA GLU A 34 17.45 -13.25 -8.37
C GLU A 34 18.98 -13.32 -8.41
N GLU A 35 19.58 -13.11 -9.58
CA GLU A 35 21.03 -13.12 -9.75
C GLU A 35 21.73 -11.82 -9.27
N GLU A 36 21.00 -10.91 -8.62
CA GLU A 36 21.42 -9.54 -8.25
C GLU A 36 22.01 -8.72 -9.42
N ARG A 37 21.81 -9.17 -10.67
CA ARG A 37 22.33 -8.51 -11.87
C ARG A 37 21.67 -7.15 -12.11
N SER A 38 20.45 -6.98 -11.62
CA SER A 38 19.73 -5.71 -11.66
C SER A 38 18.93 -5.49 -10.38
N LYS A 39 19.06 -4.30 -9.79
CA LYS A 39 18.17 -3.85 -8.71
C LYS A 39 16.93 -3.23 -9.34
N MET A 40 15.75 -3.70 -8.93
CA MET A 40 14.51 -3.07 -9.38
C MET A 40 14.49 -1.62 -8.88
N THR A 41 14.34 -0.69 -9.82
CA THR A 41 14.29 0.74 -9.53
C THR A 41 12.85 1.18 -9.28
N GLN A 42 12.68 2.40 -8.77
CA GLN A 42 11.34 2.93 -8.57
C GLN A 42 10.58 3.04 -9.91
N GLN A 43 11.21 3.62 -10.92
CA GLN A 43 10.64 3.76 -12.26
C GLN A 43 10.26 2.41 -12.88
N MET A 44 11.09 1.37 -12.70
CA MET A 44 10.77 0.03 -13.18
C MET A 44 9.48 -0.51 -12.55
N GLY A 45 9.31 -0.33 -11.24
CA GLY A 45 8.11 -0.77 -10.53
C GLY A 45 6.85 0.00 -10.95
N GLU A 46 6.96 1.31 -11.22
CA GLU A 46 5.87 2.13 -11.78
C GLU A 46 5.42 1.59 -13.14
N THR A 47 6.37 1.35 -14.06
CA THR A 47 6.08 0.76 -15.38
C THR A 47 5.43 -0.63 -15.27
N LEU A 48 5.92 -1.48 -14.37
CA LEU A 48 5.35 -2.82 -14.17
C LEU A 48 3.92 -2.76 -13.60
N PHE A 49 3.64 -1.77 -12.75
CA PHE A 49 2.30 -1.54 -12.25
C PHE A 49 1.36 -1.06 -13.35
N GLU A 50 1.79 -0.11 -14.19
CA GLU A 50 1.01 0.33 -15.36
C GLU A 50 0.73 -0.82 -16.33
N LEU A 51 1.71 -1.69 -16.57
CA LEU A 51 1.53 -2.91 -17.35
C LEU A 51 0.48 -3.84 -16.71
N TYR A 52 0.55 -4.07 -15.40
CA TYR A 52 -0.45 -4.87 -14.68
C TYR A 52 -1.87 -4.31 -14.85
N LEU A 53 -2.05 -2.99 -14.70
CA LEU A 53 -3.35 -2.34 -14.88
C LEU A 53 -3.84 -2.45 -16.33
N SER A 54 -2.94 -2.28 -17.31
CA SER A 54 -3.28 -2.43 -18.72
C SER A 54 -3.73 -3.86 -19.06
N LEU A 55 -3.10 -4.88 -18.47
CA LEU A 55 -3.51 -6.29 -18.62
C LEU A 55 -4.84 -6.58 -17.95
N LYS A 56 -5.12 -5.94 -16.81
CA LYS A 56 -6.41 -6.02 -16.12
C LYS A 56 -7.54 -5.46 -16.98
N GLU A 57 -7.32 -4.31 -17.62
CA GLU A 57 -8.25 -3.73 -18.60
C GLU A 57 -8.41 -4.63 -19.82
N LEU A 58 -7.31 -5.16 -20.38
CA LEU A 58 -7.37 -6.08 -21.51
C LEU A 58 -8.20 -7.32 -21.18
N LYS A 59 -7.93 -7.96 -20.03
CA LYS A 59 -8.71 -9.11 -19.52
C LYS A 59 -10.19 -8.78 -19.36
N HIS A 60 -10.52 -7.54 -19.01
CA HIS A 60 -11.91 -7.10 -18.86
C HIS A 60 -12.68 -7.10 -20.19
N PHE A 61 -12.04 -7.15 -21.36
CA PHE A 61 -12.77 -7.31 -22.63
C PHE A 61 -13.31 -8.73 -22.84
N LYS A 62 -12.88 -9.73 -22.06
CA LYS A 62 -13.39 -11.11 -22.10
C LYS A 62 -14.92 -11.21 -21.98
N GLN A 63 -15.55 -10.37 -21.16
CA GLN A 63 -17.01 -10.35 -20.95
C GLN A 63 -17.82 -10.00 -22.22
N LEU A 64 -17.17 -9.50 -23.27
CA LEU A 64 -17.80 -9.27 -24.57
C LEU A 64 -17.87 -10.54 -25.44
N ILE A 65 -17.18 -11.63 -25.05
CA ILE A 65 -17.22 -12.92 -25.74
C ILE A 65 -18.48 -13.69 -25.35
N PRO A 66 -19.21 -14.30 -26.31
CA PRO A 66 -20.33 -15.17 -26.00
C PRO A 66 -19.96 -16.35 -25.08
N LEU A 67 -20.77 -16.61 -24.05
CA LEU A 67 -20.54 -17.67 -23.04
C LEU A 67 -20.27 -19.07 -23.63
N LYS A 68 -20.81 -19.37 -24.83
CA LYS A 68 -20.64 -20.66 -25.50
C LYS A 68 -19.21 -20.91 -26.00
N ASP A 69 -18.41 -19.86 -26.16
CA ASP A 69 -17.03 -19.91 -26.66
C ASP A 69 -15.99 -19.66 -25.55
N SER A 70 -16.42 -19.64 -24.29
CA SER A 70 -15.57 -19.33 -23.12
C SER A 70 -14.63 -20.49 -22.77
N LYS A 71 -13.61 -20.70 -23.59
CA LYS A 71 -12.41 -21.46 -23.19
C LYS A 71 -11.63 -20.68 -22.13
N PRO A 72 -10.83 -21.36 -21.30
CA PRO A 72 -9.85 -20.67 -20.46
C PRO A 72 -8.92 -19.84 -21.35
N LEU A 73 -8.79 -18.57 -21.00
CA LEU A 73 -8.03 -17.57 -21.73
C LEU A 73 -6.64 -17.41 -21.11
N ALA A 74 -5.66 -17.00 -21.91
CA ALA A 74 -4.27 -16.92 -21.48
C ALA A 74 -4.07 -15.93 -20.33
N LEU A 75 -4.82 -14.82 -20.32
CA LEU A 75 -4.77 -13.82 -19.25
C LEU A 75 -5.58 -14.19 -18.00
N THR A 76 -6.07 -15.43 -17.85
CA THR A 76 -6.93 -15.77 -16.69
C THR A 76 -6.20 -15.54 -15.35
N ASN A 77 -4.94 -15.96 -15.25
CA ASN A 77 -4.14 -15.87 -14.02
C ASN A 77 -2.88 -14.99 -14.20
N PHE A 78 -2.96 -13.95 -15.03
CA PHE A 78 -1.79 -13.10 -15.31
C PHE A 78 -1.15 -12.47 -14.06
N HIS A 79 -1.92 -12.31 -12.97
CA HIS A 79 -1.43 -11.78 -11.71
C HIS A 79 -0.27 -12.60 -11.12
N ASP A 80 -0.26 -13.93 -11.31
CA ASP A 80 0.80 -14.81 -10.80
C ASP A 80 2.18 -14.38 -11.31
N TRP A 81 2.26 -13.89 -12.54
CA TRP A 81 3.51 -13.44 -13.17
C TRP A 81 4.10 -12.21 -12.44
N PHE A 82 3.26 -11.40 -11.79
CA PHE A 82 3.65 -10.14 -11.15
C PHE A 82 3.96 -10.27 -9.66
N GLN A 83 3.72 -11.43 -9.04
CA GLN A 83 3.79 -11.57 -7.58
C GLN A 83 5.15 -11.15 -7.00
N MET A 84 6.26 -11.56 -7.63
CA MET A 84 7.61 -11.17 -7.20
C MET A 84 7.84 -9.67 -7.35
N SER A 85 7.50 -9.11 -8.52
CA SER A 85 7.69 -7.70 -8.83
C SER A 85 6.87 -6.79 -7.92
N ILE A 86 5.61 -7.14 -7.63
CA ILE A 86 4.77 -6.37 -6.70
C ILE A 86 5.34 -6.43 -5.28
N ASN A 87 5.83 -7.59 -4.83
CA ASN A 87 6.49 -7.72 -3.52
C ASN A 87 7.70 -6.78 -3.37
N LYS A 88 8.57 -6.77 -4.38
CA LYS A 88 9.77 -5.92 -4.42
C LYS A 88 9.40 -4.45 -4.55
N TRP A 89 8.36 -4.14 -5.31
CA TRP A 89 7.87 -2.77 -5.47
C TRP A 89 7.35 -2.22 -4.16
N LEU A 90 6.54 -2.99 -3.41
CA LEU A 90 6.06 -2.59 -2.09
C LEU A 90 7.22 -2.27 -1.12
N GLN A 91 8.31 -3.05 -1.18
CA GLN A 91 9.51 -2.77 -0.39
C GLN A 91 10.14 -1.42 -0.78
N ILE A 92 10.31 -1.14 -2.08
CA ILE A 92 10.86 0.13 -2.58
C ILE A 92 9.96 1.30 -2.16
N VAL A 93 8.64 1.15 -2.27
CA VAL A 93 7.66 2.15 -1.87
C VAL A 93 7.77 2.46 -0.38
N TYR A 94 7.91 1.45 0.47
CA TYR A 94 8.14 1.64 1.90
C TYR A 94 9.43 2.41 2.18
N GLU A 95 10.57 1.95 1.63
CA GLU A 95 11.88 2.61 1.78
C GLU A 95 11.83 4.08 1.34
N LYS A 96 11.22 4.35 0.18
CA LYS A 96 11.06 5.72 -0.34
C LYS A 96 10.10 6.56 0.49
N SER A 97 9.07 5.96 1.05
CA SER A 97 8.18 6.66 1.99
C SER A 97 8.93 7.05 3.25
N CYS A 98 9.75 6.17 3.82
CA CYS A 98 10.59 6.48 4.98
C CYS A 98 11.63 7.58 4.68
N GLU A 99 12.25 7.58 3.50
CA GLU A 99 13.13 8.67 3.05
C GLU A 99 12.38 10.01 2.96
N ARG A 100 11.15 10.01 2.41
CA ARG A 100 10.31 11.22 2.28
C ARG A 100 9.89 11.75 3.64
N ILE A 101 9.42 10.88 4.52
CA ILE A 101 9.02 11.22 5.90
C ILE A 101 10.20 11.81 6.66
N THR A 102 11.37 11.18 6.57
CA THR A 102 12.60 11.68 7.20
C THR A 102 12.91 13.10 6.75
N LYS A 103 12.89 13.35 5.44
CA LYS A 103 13.14 14.69 4.87
C LYS A 103 12.09 15.71 5.28
N ALA A 104 10.81 15.32 5.29
CA ALA A 104 9.71 16.19 5.71
C ALA A 104 9.90 16.67 7.16
N VAL A 105 10.22 15.76 8.08
CA VAL A 105 10.53 16.11 9.46
C VAL A 105 11.78 16.98 9.56
N MET A 106 12.84 16.71 8.79
CA MET A 106 14.07 17.50 8.83
C MET A 106 13.86 18.97 8.49
N VAL A 107 13.03 19.28 7.50
CA VAL A 107 12.77 20.68 7.07
C VAL A 107 11.62 21.35 7.82
N ASP A 108 10.82 20.58 8.56
CA ASP A 108 9.66 21.10 9.29
C ASP A 108 10.06 22.17 10.33
N GLN A 109 9.31 23.27 10.39
CA GLN A 109 9.52 24.29 11.42
C GLN A 109 8.66 24.06 12.66
N LEU A 110 7.87 22.97 12.66
CA LEU A 110 6.81 22.70 13.64
C LEU A 110 5.86 23.90 13.73
N ALA A 111 5.57 24.55 12.61
CA ALA A 111 4.59 25.63 12.54
C ALA A 111 3.29 25.11 11.95
N PRO A 112 2.12 25.63 12.37
CA PRO A 112 0.85 25.25 11.76
C PRO A 112 0.85 25.45 10.24
N VAL A 113 0.25 24.53 9.48
CA VAL A 113 0.15 24.64 8.01
C VAL A 113 -0.59 25.91 7.59
N ASP A 114 -1.64 26.25 8.32
CA ASP A 114 -2.49 27.41 8.09
C ASP A 114 -3.16 27.85 9.40
N THR A 115 -4.05 28.85 9.34
CA THR A 115 -4.71 29.43 10.53
C THR A 115 -5.75 28.52 11.20
N LEU A 116 -6.25 27.49 10.50
CA LEU A 116 -7.28 26.55 10.97
C LEU A 116 -6.66 25.22 11.41
N SER A 117 -5.53 24.84 10.81
CA SER A 117 -4.78 23.63 11.10
C SER A 117 -3.96 23.80 12.38
N LYS A 118 -3.92 22.74 13.21
CA LYS A 118 -3.12 22.71 14.45
C LYS A 118 -1.84 21.87 14.34
N HIS A 119 -1.67 21.21 13.20
CA HIS A 119 -0.52 20.39 12.82
C HIS A 119 0.33 21.13 11.78
N SER A 120 1.57 20.70 11.59
CA SER A 120 2.50 21.23 10.60
C SER A 120 2.49 20.44 9.29
N SER A 121 3.24 20.92 8.30
CA SER A 121 3.26 20.36 6.95
C SER A 121 3.78 18.92 6.92
N SER A 122 4.70 18.55 7.81
CA SER A 122 5.26 17.20 7.84
C SER A 122 4.20 16.13 8.15
N ALA A 123 3.19 16.45 8.96
CA ALA A 123 2.07 15.55 9.21
C ALA A 123 1.21 15.32 7.96
N VAL A 124 1.01 16.37 7.15
CA VAL A 124 0.29 16.29 5.87
C VAL A 124 1.08 15.47 4.85
N ASP A 125 2.40 15.66 4.78
CA ASP A 125 3.28 14.91 3.87
C ASP A 125 3.25 13.40 4.17
N VAL A 126 3.25 13.03 5.46
CA VAL A 126 3.15 11.62 5.91
C VAL A 126 1.82 11.00 5.50
N VAL A 127 0.70 11.67 5.79
CA VAL A 127 -0.64 11.19 5.40
C VAL A 127 -0.78 11.10 3.89
N THR A 128 -0.16 12.01 3.14
CA THR A 128 -0.11 11.97 1.68
C THR A 128 0.63 10.73 1.18
N CYS A 129 1.79 10.38 1.78
CA CYS A 129 2.50 9.15 1.46
C CYS A 129 1.61 7.91 1.71
N PHE A 130 0.93 7.84 2.84
CA PHE A 130 0.04 6.71 3.15
C PHE A 130 -1.15 6.62 2.21
N THR A 131 -1.70 7.77 1.80
CA THR A 131 -2.81 7.83 0.84
C THR A 131 -2.38 7.35 -0.55
N GLN A 132 -1.14 7.62 -0.97
CA GLN A 132 -0.59 7.09 -2.22
C GLN A 132 -0.46 5.56 -2.17
N ILE A 133 0.06 5.02 -1.07
CA ILE A 133 0.18 3.56 -0.87
C ILE A 133 -1.20 2.90 -0.90
N LYS A 134 -2.18 3.49 -0.19
CA LYS A 134 -3.59 3.05 -0.23
C LYS A 134 -4.13 3.04 -1.67
N SER A 135 -3.92 4.12 -2.43
CA SER A 135 -4.40 4.21 -3.81
C SER A 135 -3.83 3.09 -4.67
N PHE A 136 -2.52 2.81 -4.54
CA PHE A 136 -1.86 1.72 -5.24
C PHE A 136 -2.51 0.36 -4.89
N TRP A 137 -2.70 0.10 -3.59
CA TRP A 137 -3.32 -1.14 -3.11
C TRP A 137 -4.72 -1.37 -3.71
N LEU A 138 -5.59 -0.36 -3.65
CA LEU A 138 -6.96 -0.48 -4.17
C LEU A 138 -6.99 -0.66 -5.69
N GLN A 139 -6.08 -0.01 -6.42
CA GLN A 139 -5.97 -0.16 -7.88
C GLN A 139 -5.48 -1.56 -8.27
N LEU A 140 -4.54 -2.12 -7.50
CA LEU A 140 -4.09 -3.51 -7.69
C LEU A 140 -5.29 -4.45 -7.69
N ALA A 141 -6.18 -4.32 -6.69
CA ALA A 141 -7.34 -5.20 -6.48
C ALA A 141 -6.97 -6.66 -6.72
N TRP A 142 -5.98 -7.13 -5.94
CA TRP A 142 -5.33 -8.42 -6.15
C TRP A 142 -6.36 -9.55 -6.11
N PRO A 143 -6.45 -10.39 -7.15
CA PRO A 143 -7.58 -11.31 -7.31
C PRO A 143 -7.47 -12.59 -6.46
N ASP A 144 -6.27 -12.96 -6.01
CA ASP A 144 -6.06 -14.13 -5.16
C ASP A 144 -6.27 -13.76 -3.67
N PRO A 145 -7.25 -14.34 -2.96
CA PRO A 145 -7.54 -13.98 -1.58
C PRO A 145 -6.37 -14.19 -0.62
N MET A 146 -5.56 -15.23 -0.82
CA MET A 146 -4.41 -15.53 0.04
C MET A 146 -3.30 -14.49 -0.14
N GLY A 147 -2.92 -14.21 -1.38
CA GLY A 147 -1.97 -13.17 -1.73
C GLY A 147 -2.44 -11.78 -1.33
N ALA A 148 -3.74 -11.50 -1.49
CA ALA A 148 -4.33 -10.22 -1.07
C ALA A 148 -4.19 -10.02 0.45
N PHE A 149 -4.42 -11.07 1.24
CA PHE A 149 -4.22 -11.02 2.69
C PHE A 149 -2.75 -10.81 3.09
N VAL A 150 -1.82 -11.50 2.42
CA VAL A 150 -0.38 -11.29 2.65
C VAL A 150 0.02 -9.85 2.33
N PHE A 151 -0.45 -9.31 1.20
CA PHE A 151 -0.14 -7.94 0.80
C PHE A 151 -0.76 -6.88 1.69
N VAL A 152 -2.04 -6.98 2.04
CA VAL A 152 -2.69 -5.98 2.90
C VAL A 152 -2.08 -5.98 4.30
N THR A 153 -1.70 -7.15 4.82
CA THR A 153 -1.01 -7.27 6.11
C THR A 153 0.33 -6.56 6.04
N LYS A 154 1.15 -6.84 5.02
CA LYS A 154 2.45 -6.17 4.83
C LYS A 154 2.31 -4.66 4.69
N ILE A 155 1.38 -4.19 3.86
CA ILE A 155 1.13 -2.75 3.64
C ILE A 155 0.72 -2.06 4.95
N THR A 156 -0.13 -2.73 5.73
CA THR A 156 -0.57 -2.23 7.04
C THR A 156 0.59 -2.13 8.00
N ASP A 157 1.45 -3.15 8.09
CA ASP A 157 2.68 -3.11 8.91
C ASP A 157 3.62 -1.99 8.48
N ASP A 158 3.87 -1.84 7.18
CA ASP A 158 4.74 -0.82 6.62
C ASP A 158 4.24 0.60 6.96
N ILE A 159 2.94 0.87 6.80
CA ILE A 159 2.31 2.14 7.20
C ILE A 159 2.42 2.35 8.71
N CYS A 160 2.16 1.32 9.51
CA CYS A 160 2.21 1.42 10.96
C CYS A 160 3.64 1.73 11.47
N ASN A 161 4.64 1.04 10.94
CA ASN A 161 6.04 1.26 11.27
C ASN A 161 6.50 2.67 10.87
N ALA A 162 6.11 3.14 9.69
CA ALA A 162 6.41 4.49 9.24
C ALA A 162 5.76 5.57 10.13
N ALA A 163 4.53 5.34 10.62
CA ALA A 163 3.83 6.25 11.53
C ALA A 163 4.49 6.33 12.91
N VAL A 164 4.94 5.19 13.46
CA VAL A 164 5.71 5.15 14.71
C VAL A 164 7.05 5.86 14.54
N MET A 165 7.78 5.57 13.45
CA MET A 165 9.03 6.26 13.12
C MET A 165 8.84 7.78 13.04
N TYR A 166 7.82 8.25 12.33
CA TYR A 166 7.48 9.67 12.26
C TYR A 166 7.23 10.27 13.66
N SER A 167 6.45 9.58 14.48
CA SER A 167 6.10 10.01 15.85
C SER A 167 7.34 10.18 16.73
N GLU A 168 8.32 9.28 16.61
CA GLU A 168 9.60 9.38 17.32
C GLU A 168 10.42 10.57 16.82
N MET A 169 10.51 10.76 15.51
CA MET A 169 11.29 11.84 14.91
C MET A 169 10.72 13.23 15.23
N VAL A 170 9.40 13.41 15.12
CA VAL A 170 8.76 14.71 15.39
C VAL A 170 8.87 15.09 16.87
N ARG A 171 8.77 14.11 17.77
CA ARG A 171 9.02 14.28 19.20
C ARG A 171 10.45 14.74 19.47
N GLN A 172 11.44 14.02 18.96
CA GLN A 172 12.86 14.38 19.13
C GLN A 172 13.14 15.80 18.63
N LYS A 173 12.57 16.17 17.47
CA LYS A 173 12.70 17.51 16.93
C LYS A 173 12.08 18.59 17.81
N ALA A 174 10.94 18.31 18.45
CA ALA A 174 10.30 19.25 19.36
C ALA A 174 11.13 19.46 20.64
N ASP A 175 11.74 18.39 21.17
CA ASP A 175 12.64 18.45 22.33
C ASP A 175 13.84 19.38 22.07
N ASP A 176 14.40 19.37 20.85
CA ASP A 176 15.59 20.15 20.48
C ASP A 176 15.34 21.68 20.35
N GLN A 177 14.11 22.12 20.08
CA GLN A 177 13.83 23.52 19.70
C GLN A 177 13.75 24.54 20.85
N LYS A 178 13.93 24.14 22.12
CA LYS A 178 14.03 25.02 23.34
C LYS A 178 12.87 26.00 23.61
N LYS A 179 11.89 26.18 22.71
CA LYS A 179 10.61 26.88 22.90
C LYS A 179 9.54 25.86 23.24
N ILE A 180 9.55 25.41 24.48
CA ILE A 180 9.03 24.09 24.81
C ILE A 180 7.51 23.95 24.62
N THR A 181 6.68 24.94 24.97
CA THR A 181 5.23 24.67 25.07
C THR A 181 4.53 24.60 23.71
N GLN A 182 4.79 25.55 22.80
CA GLN A 182 4.07 25.60 21.52
C GLN A 182 4.52 24.47 20.57
N GLN A 183 5.83 24.17 20.53
CA GLN A 183 6.35 23.14 19.62
C GLN A 183 5.98 21.73 20.07
N LEU A 184 5.95 21.46 21.37
CA LEU A 184 5.41 20.19 21.88
C LEU A 184 3.92 20.04 21.56
N CYS A 185 3.11 21.10 21.69
CA CYS A 185 1.70 21.06 21.31
C CYS A 185 1.52 20.74 19.82
N ILE A 186 2.34 21.35 18.94
CA ILE A 186 2.25 21.09 17.50
C ILE A 186 2.71 19.67 17.17
N ALA A 187 3.80 19.20 17.79
CA ALA A 187 4.25 17.81 17.64
C ALA A 187 3.19 16.80 18.12
N LEU A 188 2.47 17.09 19.22
CA LEU A 188 1.33 16.28 19.67
C LEU A 188 0.20 16.28 18.64
N ASN A 189 -0.18 17.44 18.12
CA ASN A 189 -1.21 17.53 17.08
C ASN A 189 -0.80 16.81 15.79
N ASN A 190 0.49 16.81 15.47
CA ASN A 190 1.04 16.05 14.35
C ASN A 190 0.88 14.54 14.53
N ILE A 191 1.24 14.03 15.72
CA ILE A 191 1.07 12.60 16.05
C ILE A 191 -0.40 12.24 16.00
N GLU A 192 -1.28 13.06 16.57
CA GLU A 192 -2.73 12.83 16.55
C GLU A 192 -3.30 12.84 15.13
N HIS A 193 -2.84 13.74 14.27
CA HIS A 193 -3.25 13.79 12.87
C HIS A 193 -2.89 12.51 12.12
N VAL A 194 -1.66 12.01 12.30
CA VAL A 194 -1.22 10.74 11.71
C VAL A 194 -1.94 9.55 12.35
N HIS A 195 -2.16 9.57 13.68
CA HIS A 195 -2.84 8.51 14.41
C HIS A 195 -4.27 8.34 13.92
N THR A 196 -4.99 9.47 13.73
CA THR A 196 -6.35 9.48 13.17
C THR A 196 -6.41 8.78 11.80
N TYR A 197 -5.42 9.01 10.93
CA TYR A 197 -5.36 8.29 9.65
C TYR A 197 -5.16 6.79 9.89
N THR A 198 -4.18 6.41 10.72
CA THR A 198 -3.88 4.99 10.98
C THR A 198 -5.00 4.24 11.70
N TRP A 199 -5.80 4.93 12.50
CA TRP A 199 -7.00 4.37 13.13
C TRP A 199 -8.05 3.98 12.09
N ASN A 200 -8.16 4.75 11.00
CA ASN A 200 -9.08 4.47 9.91
C ASN A 200 -8.51 3.49 8.88
N LEU A 201 -7.24 3.08 9.00
CA LEU A 201 -6.53 2.24 8.05
C LEU A 201 -7.25 0.93 7.68
N PRO A 202 -7.94 0.22 8.61
CA PRO A 202 -8.71 -0.97 8.25
C PRO A 202 -9.75 -0.71 7.17
N LYS A 203 -10.44 0.43 7.27
CA LYS A 203 -11.43 0.87 6.30
C LYS A 203 -10.76 1.38 5.02
N GLU A 204 -9.67 2.14 5.15
CA GLU A 204 -8.95 2.69 4.00
C GLU A 204 -8.38 1.60 3.08
N LEU A 205 -7.96 0.46 3.63
CA LEU A 205 -7.38 -0.67 2.88
C LEU A 205 -8.38 -1.80 2.56
N ASP A 206 -9.67 -1.61 2.84
CA ASP A 206 -10.73 -2.62 2.62
C ASP A 206 -10.41 -3.99 3.25
N TRP A 207 -10.00 -3.98 4.52
CA TRP A 207 -9.78 -5.23 5.28
C TRP A 207 -11.04 -6.10 5.37
N GLN A 208 -12.22 -5.50 5.30
CA GLN A 208 -13.50 -6.22 5.31
C GLN A 208 -13.68 -7.04 4.02
N GLY A 209 -13.34 -6.49 2.85
CA GLY A 209 -13.34 -7.23 1.58
C GLY A 209 -12.38 -8.41 1.60
N VAL A 210 -11.20 -8.25 2.19
CA VAL A 210 -10.22 -9.34 2.37
C VAL A 210 -10.74 -10.40 3.34
N GLU A 211 -11.34 -10.00 4.47
CA GLU A 211 -11.96 -10.91 5.43
C GLU A 211 -13.03 -11.77 4.76
N ALA A 212 -13.96 -11.15 4.03
CA ALA A 212 -15.04 -11.84 3.34
C ALA A 212 -14.51 -12.83 2.28
N SER A 213 -13.48 -12.43 1.54
CA SER A 213 -12.85 -13.27 0.52
C SER A 213 -12.16 -14.50 1.12
N LEU A 214 -11.50 -14.34 2.28
CA LEU A 214 -10.88 -15.45 3.01
C LEU A 214 -11.89 -16.34 3.73
N GLU A 215 -12.96 -15.77 4.28
CA GLU A 215 -14.09 -16.52 4.84
C GLU A 215 -14.74 -17.40 3.77
N GLN A 216 -14.88 -16.89 2.54
CA GLN A 216 -15.40 -17.66 1.41
C GLN A 216 -14.46 -18.81 1.01
N LEU A 217 -13.14 -18.59 1.04
CA LEU A 217 -12.15 -19.58 0.59
C LEU A 217 -11.88 -20.69 1.62
N CYS A 218 -11.77 -20.35 2.91
CA CYS A 218 -11.35 -21.27 3.97
C CYS A 218 -12.30 -21.31 5.18
N GLY A 219 -13.46 -20.67 5.10
CA GLY A 219 -14.45 -20.64 6.17
C GLY A 219 -14.04 -19.77 7.36
N GLN A 220 -14.62 -20.07 8.53
CA GLN A 220 -14.46 -19.27 9.74
C GLN A 220 -13.00 -19.13 10.20
N GLU A 221 -12.14 -20.10 9.90
CA GLU A 221 -10.72 -20.05 10.24
C GLU A 221 -10.01 -18.90 9.52
N GLY A 222 -10.28 -18.73 8.22
CA GLY A 222 -9.73 -17.63 7.42
C GLY A 222 -10.13 -16.27 7.99
N LYS A 223 -11.41 -16.10 8.33
CA LYS A 223 -11.92 -14.90 9.01
C LYS A 223 -11.19 -14.58 10.30
N GLN A 224 -11.05 -15.59 11.18
CA GLN A 224 -10.36 -15.41 12.45
C GLN A 224 -8.87 -15.10 12.27
N GLN A 225 -8.24 -15.59 11.19
CA GLN A 225 -6.86 -15.26 10.87
C GLN A 225 -6.71 -13.77 10.51
N VAL A 226 -7.61 -13.26 9.65
CA VAL A 226 -7.63 -11.84 9.27
C VAL A 226 -7.85 -10.95 10.48
N GLN A 227 -8.85 -11.24 11.31
CA GLN A 227 -9.16 -10.47 12.51
C GLN A 227 -8.02 -10.44 13.52
N ARG A 228 -7.32 -11.58 13.70
CA ARG A 228 -6.15 -11.65 14.58
C ARG A 228 -4.98 -10.84 14.06
N ALA A 229 -4.68 -10.92 12.77
CA ALA A 229 -3.61 -10.13 12.15
C ALA A 229 -3.90 -8.64 12.31
N LEU A 230 -5.08 -8.19 11.87
CA LEU A 230 -5.50 -6.80 11.98
C LEU A 230 -5.48 -6.28 13.42
N GLY A 231 -6.05 -7.05 14.36
CA GLY A 231 -6.07 -6.67 15.77
C GLY A 231 -4.67 -6.51 16.38
N THR A 232 -3.74 -7.40 16.02
CA THR A 232 -2.34 -7.33 16.46
C THR A 232 -1.66 -6.07 15.94
N GLN A 233 -1.87 -5.73 14.65
CA GLN A 233 -1.28 -4.56 14.02
C GLN A 233 -1.80 -3.26 14.65
N LEU A 234 -3.12 -3.15 14.84
CA LEU A 234 -3.75 -1.98 15.47
C LEU A 234 -3.32 -1.78 16.92
N GLN A 235 -3.18 -2.85 17.69
CA GLN A 235 -2.67 -2.78 19.07
C GLN A 235 -1.21 -2.32 19.10
N SER A 236 -0.37 -2.82 18.17
CA SER A 236 1.04 -2.46 18.09
C SER A 236 1.23 -0.97 17.79
N ILE A 237 0.51 -0.43 16.80
CA ILE A 237 0.61 1.00 16.48
C ILE A 237 0.04 1.88 17.58
N ASP A 238 -1.11 1.53 18.18
CA ASP A 238 -1.69 2.33 19.25
C ASP A 238 -0.73 2.42 20.43
N ALA A 239 -0.13 1.30 20.85
CA ALA A 239 0.89 1.29 21.89
C ALA A 239 2.13 2.12 21.51
N GLY A 240 2.56 2.07 20.25
CA GLY A 240 3.71 2.84 19.75
C GLY A 240 3.47 4.34 19.77
N MET A 241 2.34 4.80 19.24
CA MET A 241 2.01 6.23 19.16
C MET A 241 1.63 6.81 20.53
N GLN A 242 0.83 6.08 21.34
CA GLN A 242 0.49 6.49 22.70
C GLN A 242 1.72 6.65 23.59
N ARG A 243 2.75 5.81 23.41
CA ARG A 243 4.03 5.97 24.14
C ARG A 243 4.66 7.34 23.87
N GLN A 244 4.68 7.78 22.62
CA GLN A 244 5.27 9.07 22.25
C GLN A 244 4.40 10.24 22.73
N SER A 245 3.07 10.14 22.59
CA SER A 245 2.13 11.17 23.06
C SER A 245 2.19 11.34 24.58
N ASN A 246 2.13 10.26 25.35
CA ASN A 246 2.18 10.30 26.82
C ASN A 246 3.50 10.89 27.33
N TYR A 247 4.62 10.61 26.66
CA TYR A 247 5.90 11.22 26.98
C TYR A 247 5.86 12.75 26.86
N MET A 248 5.32 13.26 25.74
CA MET A 248 5.22 14.72 25.52
C MET A 248 4.21 15.38 26.47
N ILE A 249 3.09 14.72 26.77
CA ILE A 249 2.10 15.20 27.74
C ILE A 249 2.75 15.35 29.12
N ASN A 250 3.51 14.36 29.58
CA ASN A 250 4.21 14.45 30.87
C ASN A 250 5.19 15.63 30.90
N GLN A 251 5.95 15.86 29.82
CA GLN A 251 6.82 17.03 29.73
C GLN A 251 6.08 18.38 29.77
N LEU A 252 4.87 18.43 29.21
CA LEU A 252 4.03 19.63 29.27
C LEU A 252 3.45 19.88 30.67
N VAL A 253 3.13 18.80 31.40
CA VAL A 253 2.60 18.88 32.77
C VAL A 253 3.69 19.23 33.80
N GLU A 254 4.94 18.85 33.55
CA GLU A 254 6.08 19.14 34.43
C GLU A 254 6.62 20.59 34.32
N LYS A 255 6.11 21.42 33.39
CA LYS A 255 6.57 22.79 33.14
C LYS A 255 5.49 23.84 33.42
#